data_AF-A0A2H9THH2-F1
#
_entry.id   AF-A0A2H9THH2-F1
#
_cell.length_a   1.000
_cell.length_b   1.000
_cell.length_c   1.000
_cell.angle_alpha   90.00
_cell.angle_beta   90.00
_cell.angle_gamma   90.00
#
_symmetry.space_group_name_H-M   'P 1'
#
loop_
_entity.id
_entity.type
_entity.pdbx_description
1 polymer ?
#
loop_
_entity_poly.entity_id
_entity_poly.type
_entity_poly.pdbx_seq_one_letter_code
_entity_poly.pdbx_strand_id
1 'polypeptide(L)'
;MNSTLSLLKKCSTSTKPGHILPADYVGYPGLEQVLNFVQESKVTSAELTAEDISMLLNRLVFDGLVEKVVSMASVPSRIVSDDEDDNIYVYKAVQSSISQSMIGSLPCGTCPIFDQCCDFGPVTPSTCQYYTEWLSY
;
A
#
# COMPACT_ATOMS: atom_id res chain seq x y z
N MET A 1 -25.25 -1.17 -35.15
CA MET A 1 -26.08 -2.14 -34.41
C MET A 1 -25.37 -2.35 -33.10
N ASN A 2 -25.75 -1.50 -32.14
CA ASN A 2 -25.10 -1.33 -30.86
C ASN A 2 -25.67 -2.36 -29.88
N SER A 3 -25.03 -2.49 -28.72
CA SER A 3 -25.58 -3.05 -27.48
C SER A 3 -25.18 -4.49 -27.14
N THR A 4 -23.90 -4.70 -26.81
CA THR A 4 -23.48 -5.78 -25.88
C THR A 4 -22.53 -5.32 -24.78
N LEU A 5 -22.15 -4.03 -24.72
CA LEU A 5 -21.28 -3.48 -23.66
C LEU A 5 -22.03 -3.07 -22.37
N SER A 6 -23.25 -3.58 -22.15
CA SER A 6 -24.10 -3.16 -21.03
C SER A 6 -24.08 -4.10 -19.81
N LEU A 7 -23.13 -5.04 -19.71
CA LEU A 7 -23.07 -6.00 -18.59
C LEU A 7 -21.76 -6.02 -17.80
N LEU A 8 -20.94 -4.99 -17.89
CA LEU A 8 -20.05 -4.68 -16.77
C LEU A 8 -20.87 -3.93 -15.73
N LYS A 9 -21.58 -4.73 -14.92
CA LYS A 9 -22.23 -4.32 -13.68
C LYS A 9 -21.37 -3.24 -13.01
N LYS A 10 -21.99 -2.07 -12.81
CA LYS A 10 -21.65 -1.12 -11.73
C LYS A 10 -21.77 -1.87 -10.41
N CYS A 11 -20.80 -2.72 -10.10
CA CYS A 11 -20.67 -3.32 -8.80
C CYS A 11 -19.74 -2.38 -8.04
N SER A 12 -20.34 -1.37 -7.40
CA SER A 12 -19.83 -0.95 -6.10
C SER A 12 -19.86 -2.21 -5.24
N THR A 13 -18.76 -2.95 -5.21
CA THR A 13 -18.62 -4.09 -4.33
C THR A 13 -18.45 -3.53 -2.93
N SER A 14 -19.58 -3.24 -2.29
CA SER A 14 -19.68 -3.19 -0.84
C SER A 14 -19.44 -4.60 -0.31
N THR A 15 -18.21 -5.07 -0.44
CA THR A 15 -17.73 -6.29 0.20
C THR A 15 -17.59 -5.94 1.67
N LYS A 16 -18.32 -6.64 2.52
CA LYS A 16 -18.18 -6.48 3.98
C LYS A 16 -16.69 -6.66 4.35
N PRO A 17 -16.14 -5.84 5.26
CA PRO A 17 -14.73 -5.97 5.65
C PRO A 17 -14.46 -7.39 6.14
N GLY A 18 -13.45 -8.06 5.57
CA GLY A 18 -13.02 -9.41 5.99
C GLY A 18 -13.40 -10.59 5.07
N HIS A 19 -13.99 -10.38 3.89
CA HIS A 19 -14.20 -11.47 2.93
C HIS A 19 -12.89 -11.82 2.19
N ILE A 20 -12.49 -13.10 2.24
CA ILE A 20 -11.34 -13.62 1.49
C ILE A 20 -11.78 -13.82 0.03
N LEU A 21 -11.13 -13.13 -0.90
CA LEU A 21 -11.36 -13.29 -2.33
C LEU A 21 -10.58 -14.51 -2.87
N PRO A 22 -11.10 -15.23 -3.89
CA PRO A 22 -10.37 -16.31 -4.53
C PRO A 22 -9.10 -15.79 -5.23
N ALA A 23 -8.11 -16.67 -5.43
CA ALA A 23 -6.86 -16.31 -6.11
C ALA A 23 -7.09 -15.79 -7.55
N ASP A 24 -8.12 -16.32 -8.23
CA ASP A 24 -8.49 -15.94 -9.60
C ASP A 24 -9.42 -14.72 -9.67
N TYR A 25 -9.51 -13.92 -8.61
CA TYR A 25 -10.35 -12.72 -8.64
C TYR A 25 -9.75 -11.64 -9.57
N VAL A 26 -10.52 -11.23 -10.58
CA VAL A 26 -10.09 -10.28 -11.63
C VAL A 26 -10.67 -8.87 -11.44
N GLY A 27 -11.59 -8.67 -10.50
CA GLY A 27 -12.32 -7.41 -10.32
C GLY A 27 -11.58 -6.34 -9.51
N TYR A 28 -10.25 -6.27 -9.59
CA TYR A 28 -9.47 -5.22 -8.92
C TYR A 28 -9.47 -3.93 -9.74
N PRO A 29 -9.48 -2.76 -9.09
CA PRO A 29 -9.52 -1.48 -9.80
C PRO A 29 -8.20 -1.14 -10.50
N GLY A 30 -8.30 -0.61 -11.72
CA GLY A 30 -7.18 0.01 -12.45
C GLY A 30 -7.00 1.50 -12.12
N LEU A 31 -5.95 2.11 -12.67
CA LEU A 31 -5.60 3.52 -12.39
C LEU A 31 -6.74 4.49 -12.71
N GLU A 32 -7.36 4.37 -13.88
CA GLU A 32 -8.46 5.26 -14.29
C GLU A 32 -9.68 5.14 -13.38
N GLN A 33 -9.97 3.93 -12.90
CA GLN A 33 -11.10 3.70 -11.99
C GLN A 33 -10.85 4.33 -10.63
N VAL A 34 -9.61 4.27 -10.13
CA VAL A 34 -9.20 4.96 -8.90
C VAL A 34 -9.28 6.47 -9.09
N LEU A 35 -8.80 7.01 -10.21
CA LEU A 35 -8.86 8.44 -10.51
C LEU A 35 -10.31 8.96 -10.52
N ASN A 36 -11.20 8.26 -11.24
CA ASN A 36 -12.61 8.62 -11.29
C ASN A 36 -13.25 8.59 -9.89
N PHE A 37 -12.93 7.57 -9.10
CA PHE A 37 -13.43 7.45 -7.73
C PHE A 37 -12.97 8.61 -6.84
N VAL A 38 -11.68 8.99 -6.93
CA VAL A 38 -11.14 10.12 -6.16
C VAL A 38 -11.78 11.44 -6.58
N GLN A 39 -11.97 11.67 -7.88
CA GLN A 39 -12.64 12.87 -8.39
C GLN A 39 -14.11 12.95 -7.96
N GLU A 40 -14.84 11.82 -7.98
CA GLU A 40 -16.23 11.74 -7.51
C GLU A 40 -16.35 11.98 -6.00
N SER A 41 -15.36 11.55 -5.22
CA SER A 41 -15.34 11.70 -3.76
C SER A 41 -15.17 13.16 -3.29
N LYS A 42 -14.72 14.07 -4.18
CA LYS A 42 -14.51 15.51 -3.91
C LYS A 42 -13.71 15.81 -2.63
N VAL A 43 -12.74 14.96 -2.31
CA VAL A 43 -11.89 15.12 -1.11
C VAL A 43 -10.91 16.29 -1.28
N THR A 44 -10.50 16.58 -2.51
CA THR A 44 -9.48 17.60 -2.83
C THR A 44 -10.04 18.62 -3.81
N SER A 45 -9.69 19.90 -3.63
CA SER A 45 -10.14 21.01 -4.50
C SER A 45 -9.27 21.21 -5.75
N ALA A 46 -8.15 20.50 -5.87
CA ALA A 46 -7.20 20.60 -6.99
C ALA A 46 -7.59 19.68 -8.14
N GLU A 47 -7.20 20.06 -9.37
CA GLU A 47 -7.32 19.19 -10.54
C GLU A 47 -6.28 18.07 -10.43
N LEU A 48 -6.77 16.82 -10.35
CA LEU A 48 -5.94 15.63 -10.23
C LEU A 48 -5.77 14.98 -11.60
N THR A 49 -4.52 14.76 -12.01
CA THR A 49 -4.17 14.05 -13.24
C THR A 49 -3.93 12.56 -13.00
N ALA A 50 -3.88 11.77 -14.07
CA ALA A 50 -3.55 10.33 -13.99
C ALA A 50 -2.17 10.09 -13.37
N GLU A 51 -1.21 10.98 -13.65
CA GLU A 51 0.14 10.91 -13.11
C GLU A 51 0.17 11.18 -11.59
N ASP A 52 -0.62 12.14 -11.11
CA ASP A 52 -0.69 12.41 -9.67
C ASP A 52 -1.21 11.19 -8.88
N ILE A 53 -2.18 10.48 -9.47
CA ILE A 53 -2.73 9.25 -8.90
C ILE A 53 -1.74 8.09 -9.04
N SER A 54 -0.98 8.01 -10.14
CA SER A 54 0.08 6.99 -10.30
C SER A 54 1.14 7.14 -9.20
N MET A 55 1.61 8.37 -8.96
CA MET A 55 2.59 8.68 -7.91
C MET A 55 2.05 8.39 -6.51
N LEU A 56 0.77 8.72 -6.25
CA LEU A 56 0.12 8.42 -4.99
C LEU A 56 0.01 6.90 -4.76
N LEU A 57 -0.41 6.14 -5.77
CA LEU A 57 -0.51 4.68 -5.68
C LEU A 57 0.88 4.05 -5.49
N ASN A 58 1.91 4.55 -6.18
CA ASN A 58 3.28 4.11 -5.97
C ASN A 58 3.73 4.33 -4.52
N ARG A 59 3.42 5.48 -3.91
CA ARG A 59 3.66 5.70 -2.47
C ARG A 59 2.98 4.66 -1.60
N LEU A 60 1.70 4.36 -1.86
CA LEU A 60 0.96 3.35 -1.09
C LEU A 60 1.54 1.93 -1.26
N VAL A 61 2.14 1.64 -2.41
CA VAL A 61 2.90 0.41 -2.64
C VAL A 61 4.17 0.39 -1.80
N PHE A 62 4.92 1.50 -1.74
CA PHE A 62 6.10 1.60 -0.88
C PHE A 62 5.77 1.52 0.61
N ASP A 63 4.61 2.03 1.02
CA ASP A 63 4.11 1.90 2.39
C ASP A 63 3.64 0.46 2.71
N GLY A 64 3.57 -0.43 1.71
CA GLY A 64 3.14 -1.82 1.86
C GLY A 64 1.64 -1.97 2.11
N LEU A 65 0.84 -0.93 1.82
CA LEU A 65 -0.61 -0.92 2.01
C LEU A 65 -1.36 -1.37 0.76
N VAL A 66 -0.72 -1.26 -0.41
CA VAL A 66 -1.29 -1.64 -1.71
C VAL A 66 -0.28 -2.50 -2.47
N GLU A 67 -0.78 -3.46 -3.22
CA GLU A 67 -0.01 -4.30 -4.14
C GLU A 67 -0.39 -3.95 -5.59
N LYS A 68 0.61 -3.75 -6.45
CA LYS A 68 0.45 -3.57 -7.90
C LYS A 68 0.51 -4.95 -8.56
N VAL A 69 -0.59 -5.36 -9.18
CA VAL A 69 -0.78 -6.70 -9.78
C VAL A 69 -1.00 -6.54 -11.29
N VAL A 70 -0.47 -7.47 -12.07
CA VAL A 70 -0.74 -7.52 -13.52
C VAL A 70 -2.14 -8.09 -13.75
N SER A 71 -2.96 -7.41 -14.54
CA SER A 71 -4.29 -7.89 -14.89
C SER A 71 -4.22 -9.20 -15.69
N MET A 72 -4.78 -10.27 -15.13
CA MET A 72 -4.82 -11.58 -15.79
C MET A 72 -5.72 -11.58 -17.05
N ALA A 73 -6.66 -10.63 -17.15
CA ALA A 73 -7.55 -10.50 -18.29
C ALA A 73 -6.85 -9.96 -19.55
N SER A 74 -5.69 -9.30 -19.41
CA SER A 74 -4.98 -8.61 -20.49
C SER A 74 -3.72 -9.34 -20.94
N VAL A 75 -3.60 -10.66 -20.71
CA VAL A 75 -2.45 -11.45 -21.16
C VAL A 75 -2.77 -12.12 -22.51
N PRO A 76 -2.54 -11.49 -23.68
CA PRO A 76 -2.29 -12.26 -24.88
C PRO A 76 -0.93 -12.95 -24.73
N SER A 77 -0.90 -14.24 -25.03
CA SER A 77 0.31 -15.05 -25.09
C SER A 77 1.46 -14.32 -25.80
N ARG A 78 2.53 -14.01 -25.05
CA ARG A 78 3.89 -13.77 -25.55
C ARG A 78 4.08 -12.58 -26.53
N ILE A 79 3.87 -11.35 -26.08
CA ILE A 79 4.76 -10.20 -26.41
C ILE A 79 4.70 -9.28 -25.19
N VAL A 80 5.74 -9.28 -24.35
CA VAL A 80 5.94 -8.20 -23.37
C VAL A 80 6.71 -7.14 -24.14
N SER A 81 5.99 -6.20 -24.74
CA SER A 81 6.59 -4.96 -25.23
C SER A 81 7.05 -4.18 -24.00
N ASP A 82 8.27 -3.63 -24.04
CA ASP A 82 8.87 -2.80 -22.99
C ASP A 82 8.24 -1.38 -22.94
N ASP A 83 6.96 -1.29 -23.29
CA ASP A 83 6.19 -0.06 -23.23
C ASP A 83 5.43 -0.08 -21.90
N GLU A 84 5.73 0.88 -21.03
CA GLU A 84 5.14 1.07 -19.70
C GLU A 84 3.66 1.48 -19.79
N ASP A 85 2.82 0.65 -20.41
CA ASP A 85 1.37 0.87 -20.43
C ASP A 85 0.81 0.57 -19.03
N ASP A 86 0.67 1.63 -18.22
CA ASP A 86 0.07 1.57 -16.88
C ASP A 86 -1.35 0.95 -16.86
N ASN A 87 -1.97 0.83 -18.03
CA ASN A 87 -3.26 0.17 -18.26
C ASN A 87 -3.26 -1.35 -18.02
N ILE A 88 -2.09 -1.97 -17.93
CA ILE A 88 -1.95 -3.42 -17.68
C ILE A 88 -2.08 -3.73 -16.17
N TYR A 89 -1.89 -2.73 -15.32
CA TYR A 89 -1.83 -2.92 -13.87
C TYR A 89 -3.15 -2.63 -13.16
N VAL A 90 -3.43 -3.45 -12.15
CA VAL A 90 -4.55 -3.30 -11.21
C VAL A 90 -4.01 -3.26 -9.78
N TYR A 91 -4.76 -2.61 -8.89
CA TYR A 91 -4.32 -2.32 -7.53
C TYR A 91 -5.19 -3.06 -6.51
N LYS A 92 -4.54 -3.71 -5.56
CA LYS A 92 -5.18 -4.46 -4.48
C LYS A 92 -4.73 -3.92 -3.13
N ALA A 93 -5.68 -3.57 -2.26
CA ALA A 93 -5.36 -3.23 -0.88
C ALA A 93 -4.91 -4.48 -0.11
N VAL A 94 -3.83 -4.34 0.66
CA VAL A 94 -3.25 -5.41 1.47
C VAL A 94 -3.37 -5.03 2.94
N GLN A 95 -3.75 -6.01 3.77
CA GLN A 95 -3.64 -5.84 5.21
C GLN A 95 -2.20 -6.11 5.60
N SER A 96 -1.47 -5.07 6.03
CA SER A 96 -0.13 -5.24 6.56
C SER A 96 -0.17 -6.14 7.79
N SER A 97 0.39 -7.34 7.65
CA SER A 97 0.44 -8.36 8.71
C SER A 97 1.70 -8.26 9.57
N ILE A 98 2.55 -7.27 9.31
CA ILE A 98 3.78 -7.04 10.06
C ILE A 98 3.38 -6.40 11.40
N SER A 99 3.10 -7.23 12.40
CA SER A 99 3.08 -6.79 13.79
C SER A 99 4.44 -6.17 14.11
N GLN A 100 4.48 -5.06 14.85
CA GLN A 100 5.72 -4.44 15.31
C GLN A 100 6.70 -5.53 15.77
N SER A 101 7.88 -5.57 15.16
CA SER A 101 8.92 -6.52 15.53
C SER A 101 9.21 -6.39 17.03
N MET A 102 9.43 -7.51 17.72
CA MET A 102 9.73 -7.53 19.16
C MET A 102 10.89 -6.60 19.57
N ILE A 103 11.82 -6.34 18.65
CA ILE A 103 12.91 -5.39 18.87
C ILE A 103 12.49 -3.92 18.70
N GLY A 104 11.55 -3.64 17.77
CA GLY A 104 11.01 -2.30 17.54
C GLY A 104 10.06 -1.84 18.64
N SER A 105 9.55 -2.75 19.48
CA SER A 105 8.83 -2.40 20.70
C SER A 105 9.73 -2.03 21.88
N LEU A 106 11.04 -2.28 21.78
CA LEU A 106 12.00 -1.95 22.83
C LEU A 106 12.70 -0.62 22.49
N PRO A 107 13.00 0.24 23.49
CA PRO A 107 13.66 1.52 23.25
C PRO A 107 15.07 1.37 22.63
N CYS A 108 15.71 0.20 22.76
CA CYS A 108 17.00 -0.10 22.13
C CYS A 108 16.90 -0.34 20.61
N GLY A 109 15.78 -0.88 20.10
CA GLY A 109 15.64 -1.20 18.68
C GLY A 109 15.44 0.01 17.77
N THR A 110 15.12 1.18 18.34
CA THR A 110 14.99 2.46 17.63
C THR A 110 15.96 3.51 18.18
N CYS A 111 16.93 3.11 19.01
CA CYS A 111 17.86 4.03 19.64
C CYS A 111 18.81 4.65 18.60
N PRO A 112 18.86 5.98 18.45
CA PRO A 112 19.70 6.65 17.44
C PRO A 112 21.20 6.60 17.77
N ILE A 113 21.55 6.27 19.01
CA ILE A 113 22.93 6.24 19.52
C ILE A 113 23.30 4.85 20.06
N PHE A 114 22.62 3.80 19.57
CA PHE A 114 22.84 2.42 20.02
C PHE A 114 24.32 2.01 19.99
N ASP A 115 25.03 2.38 18.92
CA ASP A 115 26.45 2.06 18.73
C ASP A 115 27.38 2.67 19.78
N GLN A 116 26.91 3.68 20.52
CA GLN A 116 27.66 4.35 21.58
C GLN A 116 27.25 3.89 22.98
N CYS A 117 26.24 3.02 23.08
CA CYS A 117 25.78 2.47 24.35
C CYS A 117 26.66 1.29 24.77
N CYS A 118 27.45 1.47 25.82
CA CYS A 118 28.33 0.44 26.36
C CYS A 118 28.36 0.46 27.89
N ASP A 119 28.86 -0.61 28.52
CA ASP A 119 28.90 -0.71 29.99
C ASP A 119 29.83 0.34 30.63
N PHE A 120 30.86 0.77 29.89
CA PHE A 120 31.87 1.72 30.35
C PHE A 120 31.99 2.87 29.34
N GLY A 121 31.03 3.80 29.38
CA GLY A 121 30.96 4.93 28.47
C GLY A 121 30.09 6.08 28.98
N PRO A 122 29.97 7.18 28.22
CA PRO A 122 29.10 8.30 28.57
C PRO A 122 27.60 7.94 28.49
N VAL A 123 27.27 6.92 27.67
CA VAL A 123 25.93 6.37 27.52
C VAL A 123 26.00 4.92 27.94
N THR A 124 25.32 4.59 29.05
CA THR A 124 25.27 3.23 29.59
C THR A 124 23.81 2.78 29.71
N PRO A 125 23.52 1.47 29.70
CA PRO A 125 22.16 0.97 29.91
C PRO A 125 21.57 1.41 31.26
N SER A 126 22.41 1.58 32.29
CA SER A 126 21.98 1.97 33.64
C SER A 126 21.67 3.47 33.77
N THR A 127 22.29 4.33 32.96
CA THR A 127 22.03 5.78 32.91
C THR A 127 21.15 6.20 31.73
N CYS A 128 20.60 5.24 30.98
CA CYS A 128 19.83 5.50 29.76
C CYS A 128 18.47 6.17 30.07
N GLN A 129 18.28 7.39 29.56
CA GLN A 129 17.02 8.12 29.69
C GLN A 129 15.86 7.40 28.96
N TYR A 130 16.10 6.91 27.74
CA TYR A 130 15.07 6.21 26.94
C TYR A 130 14.55 4.95 27.65
N TYR A 131 15.42 4.23 28.34
CA TYR A 131 15.05 3.04 29.09
C TYR A 131 14.27 3.38 30.36
N THR A 132 14.68 4.45 31.07
CA THR A 132 14.02 4.93 32.28
C THR A 132 12.61 5.45 31.99
N GLU A 133 12.45 6.25 30.94
CA GLU A 133 11.15 6.76 30.51
C GLU A 133 10.23 5.60 30.08
N TRP A 134 10.74 4.65 29.29
CA TRP A 134 9.97 3.50 28.84
C TRP A 134 9.46 2.63 30.00
N LEU A 135 10.26 2.42 31.05
CA LEU A 135 9.86 1.67 32.25
C LEU A 135 8.93 2.44 33.21
N SER A 136 8.72 3.73 32.99
CA SER A 136 7.90 4.56 33.88
C SER A 136 6.40 4.52 33.57
N TYR A 137 6.02 3.97 32.41
CA TYR A 137 4.65 3.73 31.97
C TYR A 137 4.16 2.35 32.42
#